data_AF-A0A7S2SAD7-F1
#
_entry.id   AF-A0A7S2SAD7-F1
#
_cell.length_a   1.000
_cell.length_b   1.000
_cell.length_c   1.000
_cell.angle_alpha   90.00
_cell.angle_beta   90.00
_cell.angle_gamma   90.00
#
_symmetry.space_group_name_H-M   'P 1'
#
loop_
_entity.id
_entity.type
_entity.pdbx_description
1 polymer ?
#
loop_
_entity_poly.entity_id
_entity_poly.type
_entity_poly.pdbx_seq_one_letter_code
_entity_poly.pdbx_strand_id
1 'polypeptide(L)'
;SGTAHWLDDVQVHELEPHLHPGVIGGWWFPEDASVDARRLTCSLRAACVEAGVQFLSGEEYAATSLEISGAKCNGVRMKSGKIFTAKSVVVANGSWMRDLLPVPITPHKGQSFSLRMPSGQPPLLSRVLFAQ
;
A
#
# COMPACT_ATOMS: atom_id res chain seq x y z
N SER A 1 15.47 -13.08 -0.09
CA SER A 1 15.66 -12.24 1.11
C SER A 1 16.77 -11.28 0.79
N GLY A 2 16.50 -9.97 0.83
CA GLY A 2 17.52 -8.97 0.55
C GLY A 2 18.60 -8.94 1.64
N THR A 3 19.76 -8.37 1.33
CA THR A 3 20.84 -8.18 2.32
C THR A 3 20.46 -7.11 3.35
N ALA A 4 20.72 -7.38 4.63
CA ALA A 4 20.53 -6.44 5.73
C ALA A 4 21.88 -6.12 6.38
N HIS A 5 22.16 -4.83 6.57
CA HIS A 5 23.39 -4.36 7.20
C HIS A 5 23.04 -3.64 8.49
N TRP A 6 23.64 -4.07 9.59
CA TRP A 6 23.68 -3.25 10.80
C TRP A 6 24.74 -2.17 10.59
N LEU A 7 24.35 -0.92 10.82
CA LEU A 7 25.24 0.24 10.84
C LEU A 7 25.44 0.66 12.29
N ASP A 8 26.69 0.80 12.72
CA ASP A 8 27.01 1.44 13.99
C ASP A 8 26.74 2.96 13.96
N ASP A 9 27.02 3.64 15.07
CA ASP A 9 26.79 5.07 15.23
C ASP A 9 27.58 5.91 14.24
N VAL A 10 28.83 5.55 13.95
CA VAL A 10 29.67 6.24 12.96
C VAL A 10 29.08 6.05 11.57
N GLN A 11 28.83 4.81 11.17
CA GLN A 11 28.36 4.47 9.84
C GLN A 11 26.98 5.07 9.53
N VAL A 12 26.06 5.06 10.50
CA VAL A 12 24.70 5.58 10.28
C VAL A 12 24.70 7.10 10.10
N HIS A 13 25.56 7.84 10.81
CA HIS A 13 25.70 9.28 10.67
C HIS A 13 26.52 9.69 9.44
N GLU A 14 27.47 8.85 8.99
CA GLU A 14 28.13 9.05 7.69
C GLU A 14 27.13 8.96 6.53
N LEU A 15 26.17 8.03 6.61
CA LEU A 15 25.15 7.86 5.56
C LEU A 15 24.00 8.85 5.64
N GLU A 16 23.53 9.19 6.84
CA GLU A 16 22.42 10.12 7.07
C GLU A 16 22.81 11.17 8.15
N PRO A 17 23.56 12.22 7.78
CA PRO A 17 24.14 13.18 8.73
C PRO A 17 23.13 14.02 9.52
N HIS A 18 21.86 14.05 9.10
CA HIS A 18 20.79 14.80 9.74
C HIS A 18 20.03 14.00 10.81
N LEU A 19 20.44 12.76 11.10
CA LEU A 19 19.90 11.99 12.21
C LEU A 19 20.19 12.68 13.55
N HIS A 20 19.35 12.38 14.54
CA HIS A 20 19.56 12.88 15.89
C HIS A 20 20.88 12.30 16.46
N PRO A 21 21.76 13.11 17.09
CA PRO A 21 23.07 12.64 17.57
C PRO A 21 23.03 11.48 18.58
N GLY A 22 21.89 11.27 19.23
CA GLY A 22 21.67 10.15 20.15
C GLY A 22 21.33 8.81 19.48
N VAL A 23 21.28 8.74 18.14
CA VAL A 23 21.09 7.47 17.42
C VAL A 23 22.36 6.62 17.55
N ILE A 24 22.22 5.39 18.05
CA ILE A 24 23.35 4.49 18.33
C ILE A 24 23.64 3.48 17.20
N GLY A 25 22.86 3.54 16.12
CA GLY A 25 22.95 2.62 14.99
C GLY A 25 21.59 2.43 14.30
N GLY A 26 21.56 1.59 13.26
CA GLY A 26 20.33 1.27 12.55
C GLY A 26 20.48 0.15 11.53
N TRP A 27 19.36 -0.48 11.18
CA TRP A 27 19.31 -1.44 10.09
C TRP A 27 19.12 -0.73 8.75
N TRP A 28 20.00 -1.05 7.80
CA TRP A 28 19.91 -0.62 6.42
C TRP A 28 19.68 -1.81 5.49
N PHE A 29 18.67 -1.66 4.64
CA PHE A 29 18.31 -2.62 3.59
C PHE A 29 18.54 -1.94 2.24
N PRO A 30 19.63 -2.23 1.51
CA PRO A 30 19.99 -1.51 0.28
C PRO A 30 18.95 -1.65 -0.84
N GLU A 31 18.16 -2.72 -0.78
CA GLU A 31 17.09 -3.01 -1.75
C GLU A 31 15.78 -2.27 -1.41
N ASP A 32 15.66 -1.73 -0.19
CA ASP A 32 14.48 -0.97 0.20
C ASP A 32 14.54 0.45 -0.39
N ALA A 33 13.43 0.84 -0.99
CA ALA A 33 13.24 2.19 -1.52
C ALA A 33 11.90 2.75 -1.03
N SER A 34 11.83 4.08 -0.98
CA SER A 34 10.57 4.78 -0.76
C SER A 34 9.96 5.20 -2.10
N VAL A 35 8.63 5.19 -2.15
CA VAL A 35 7.87 5.66 -3.31
C VAL A 35 6.76 6.59 -2.84
N ASP A 36 6.39 7.55 -3.69
CA ASP A 36 5.14 8.28 -3.51
C ASP A 36 3.99 7.33 -3.89
N ALA A 37 3.32 6.77 -2.88
CA ALA A 37 2.25 5.81 -3.05
C ALA A 37 1.10 6.35 -3.92
N ARG A 38 0.82 7.66 -3.85
CA ARG A 38 -0.23 8.29 -4.66
C ARG A 38 0.19 8.34 -6.13
N ARG A 39 1.42 8.78 -6.43
CA ARG A 39 1.95 8.78 -7.80
C ARG A 39 2.00 7.37 -8.37
N LEU A 40 2.50 6.39 -7.61
CA LEU A 40 2.54 4.99 -8.02
C LEU A 40 1.14 4.47 -8.37
N THR A 41 0.16 4.71 -7.49
CA THR A 41 -1.23 4.28 -7.72
C THR A 41 -1.84 4.95 -8.95
N CYS A 42 -1.59 6.25 -9.16
CA CYS A 42 -2.05 6.95 -10.35
C CYS A 42 -1.43 6.38 -11.64
N SER A 43 -0.12 6.12 -11.64
CA SER A 43 0.59 5.53 -12.79
C SER A 43 0.09 4.12 -13.08
N LEU A 44 -0.10 3.29 -12.05
CA LEU A 44 -0.66 1.95 -12.21
C LEU A 44 -2.07 2.00 -12.80
N ARG A 45 -2.94 2.90 -12.30
CA ARG A 45 -4.29 3.08 -12.84
C ARG A 45 -4.25 3.46 -14.32
N ALA A 46 -3.38 4.39 -14.70
CA ALA A 46 -3.21 4.79 -16.10
C ALA A 46 -2.81 3.60 -16.99
N ALA A 47 -1.81 2.83 -16.57
CA ALA A 47 -1.38 1.63 -17.29
C ALA A 47 -2.50 0.58 -17.41
N CYS A 48 -3.31 0.38 -16.36
CA CYS A 48 -4.48 -0.51 -16.43
C CYS A 48 -5.51 -0.03 -17.46
N VAL A 49 -5.81 1.27 -17.50
CA VAL A 49 -6.74 1.84 -18.49
C VAL A 49 -6.21 1.66 -19.91
N GLU A 50 -4.92 1.89 -20.14
CA GLU A 50 -4.27 1.65 -21.43
C GLU A 50 -4.33 0.17 -21.86
N ALA A 51 -4.26 -0.75 -20.90
CA ALA A 51 -4.46 -2.18 -21.12
C ALA A 51 -5.93 -2.60 -21.30
N GLY A 52 -6.89 -1.66 -21.28
CA GLY A 52 -8.32 -1.92 -21.49
C GLY A 52 -9.12 -2.27 -20.23
N VAL A 53 -8.55 -2.07 -19.02
CA VAL A 53 -9.27 -2.28 -17.76
C VAL A 53 -10.34 -1.20 -17.57
N GLN A 54 -11.56 -1.64 -17.26
CA GLN A 54 -12.66 -0.74 -16.92
C GLN A 54 -12.72 -0.50 -15.41
N PHE A 55 -12.69 0.77 -15.00
CA PHE A 55 -12.90 1.17 -13.61
C PHE A 55 -14.35 1.64 -13.44
N LEU A 56 -15.10 0.94 -12.60
CA LEU A 56 -16.45 1.32 -12.19
C LEU A 56 -16.36 1.86 -10.76
N SER A 57 -16.73 3.13 -10.58
CA SER A 57 -16.62 3.84 -9.30
C SER A 57 -17.89 4.59 -9.00
N GLY A 58 -18.26 4.66 -7.72
CA GLY A 58 -19.52 5.23 -7.28
C GLY A 58 -20.19 4.31 -6.27
N GLU A 59 -21.12 4.85 -5.50
CA GLU A 59 -21.84 4.10 -4.47
C GLU A 59 -22.71 2.98 -5.08
N GLU A 60 -23.21 3.19 -6.29
CA GLU A 60 -24.00 2.24 -7.07
C GLU A 60 -23.22 0.98 -7.47
N TYR A 61 -21.88 1.07 -7.51
CA TYR A 61 -20.95 -0.02 -7.80
C TYR A 61 -20.30 -0.62 -6.54
N ALA A 62 -20.72 -0.20 -5.34
CA ALA A 62 -20.25 -0.83 -4.12
C ALA A 62 -20.74 -2.29 -4.07
N ALA A 63 -19.81 -3.24 -3.94
CA ALA A 63 -20.14 -4.66 -3.79
C ALA A 63 -20.81 -4.93 -2.43
N THR A 64 -21.94 -5.63 -2.44
CA THR A 64 -22.71 -5.97 -1.22
C THR A 64 -22.68 -7.45 -0.90
N SER A 65 -22.51 -8.32 -1.90
CA SER A 65 -22.36 -9.77 -1.71
C SER A 65 -21.69 -10.43 -2.90
N LEU A 66 -21.10 -11.60 -2.67
CA LEU A 66 -20.67 -12.51 -3.72
C LEU A 66 -21.84 -13.41 -4.15
N GLU A 67 -21.98 -13.66 -5.44
CA GLU A 67 -22.99 -14.58 -5.97
C GLU A 67 -22.40 -15.99 -6.01
N ILE A 68 -22.59 -16.74 -4.93
CA ILE A 68 -22.01 -18.07 -4.74
C ILE A 68 -23.09 -19.14 -4.92
N SER A 69 -22.77 -20.18 -5.70
CA SER A 69 -23.59 -21.38 -5.84
C SER A 69 -22.71 -22.61 -5.63
N GLY A 70 -22.95 -23.34 -4.54
CA GLY A 70 -22.07 -24.42 -4.09
C GLY A 70 -20.66 -23.88 -3.82
N ALA A 71 -19.65 -24.45 -4.46
CA ALA A 71 -18.25 -24.05 -4.30
C ALA A 71 -17.79 -22.98 -5.32
N LYS A 72 -18.69 -22.43 -6.15
CA LYS A 72 -18.34 -21.51 -7.24
C LYS A 72 -18.91 -20.11 -7.02
N CYS A 73 -18.05 -19.10 -7.17
CA CYS A 73 -18.46 -17.71 -7.31
C CYS A 73 -18.77 -17.41 -8.79
N ASN A 74 -19.98 -16.93 -9.07
CA ASN A 74 -20.46 -16.61 -10.40
C ASN A 74 -20.45 -15.11 -10.70
N GLY A 75 -20.18 -14.28 -9.69
CA GLY A 75 -20.23 -12.83 -9.83
C GLY A 75 -20.30 -12.07 -8.51
N VAL A 76 -20.63 -10.79 -8.61
CA VAL A 76 -20.75 -9.88 -7.47
C VAL A 76 -22.03 -9.06 -7.61
N ARG A 77 -22.77 -8.93 -6.51
CA ARG A 77 -23.94 -8.05 -6.40
C ARG A 77 -23.50 -6.67 -5.96
N MET A 78 -24.00 -5.66 -6.65
CA MET A 78 -23.74 -4.26 -6.33
C MET A 78 -24.87 -3.68 -5.47
N LYS A 79 -24.60 -2.55 -4.82
CA LYS A 79 -25.59 -1.79 -4.05
C LYS A 79 -26.78 -1.30 -4.88
N SER A 80 -26.56 -1.02 -6.18
CA SER A 80 -27.65 -0.74 -7.13
C SER A 80 -28.61 -1.91 -7.38
N GLY A 81 -28.29 -3.12 -6.89
CA GLY A 81 -29.02 -4.36 -7.19
C GLY A 81 -28.54 -5.07 -8.46
N LYS A 82 -27.71 -4.40 -9.30
CA LYS A 82 -27.10 -5.02 -10.48
C LYS A 82 -26.16 -6.15 -10.08
N ILE A 83 -26.18 -7.24 -10.84
CA ILE A 83 -25.24 -8.36 -10.70
C ILE A 83 -24.24 -8.30 -11.86
N PHE A 84 -22.95 -8.28 -11.54
CA PHE A 84 -21.88 -8.49 -12.51
C PHE A 84 -21.47 -9.96 -12.50
N THR A 85 -21.69 -10.66 -13.61
CA THR A 85 -21.22 -12.04 -13.78
C THR A 85 -19.75 -12.04 -14.19
N ALA A 86 -18.96 -12.96 -13.63
CA ALA A 86 -17.55 -13.09 -13.93
C ALA A 86 -17.10 -14.54 -13.86
N LYS A 87 -16.12 -14.92 -14.68
CA LYS A 87 -15.48 -16.25 -14.60
C LYS A 87 -14.66 -16.42 -13.34
N SER A 88 -14.10 -15.32 -12.84
CA SER A 88 -13.28 -15.26 -11.63
C SER A 88 -13.50 -13.92 -10.95
N VAL A 89 -13.49 -13.93 -9.61
CA VAL A 89 -13.63 -12.74 -8.79
C VAL A 89 -12.44 -12.70 -7.84
N VAL A 90 -11.74 -11.57 -7.80
CA VAL A 90 -10.68 -11.29 -6.82
C VAL A 90 -11.22 -10.25 -5.85
N VAL A 91 -11.30 -10.60 -4.57
CA VAL A 91 -11.73 -9.68 -3.52
C VAL A 91 -10.48 -8.95 -3.00
N ALA A 92 -10.43 -7.64 -3.22
CA ALA A 92 -9.30 -6.79 -2.85
C ALA A 92 -9.75 -5.48 -2.16
N ASN A 93 -10.84 -5.52 -1.38
CA ASN A 93 -11.43 -4.37 -0.68
C ASN A 93 -10.78 -4.06 0.69
N GLY A 94 -9.53 -4.46 0.89
CA GLY A 94 -8.72 -4.09 2.06
C GLY A 94 -9.32 -4.50 3.40
N SER A 95 -9.35 -3.59 4.38
CA SER A 95 -9.85 -3.83 5.74
C SER A 95 -11.32 -4.23 5.82
N TRP A 96 -12.09 -3.98 4.77
CA TRP A 96 -13.51 -4.32 4.65
C TRP A 96 -13.75 -5.70 4.05
N MET A 97 -12.71 -6.52 3.86
CA MET A 97 -12.87 -7.86 3.25
C MET A 97 -13.87 -8.73 3.98
N ARG A 98 -14.04 -8.52 5.30
CA ARG A 98 -15.08 -9.14 6.11
C ARG A 98 -16.51 -8.93 5.64
N ASP A 99 -16.77 -7.81 4.97
CA ASP A 99 -18.10 -7.47 4.48
C ASP A 99 -18.52 -8.38 3.31
N LEU A 100 -17.56 -9.03 2.65
CA LEU A 100 -17.79 -9.94 1.52
C LEU A 100 -17.37 -11.39 1.79
N LEU A 101 -16.35 -11.61 2.63
CA LEU A 101 -15.78 -12.93 2.93
C LEU A 101 -15.42 -13.04 4.42
N PRO A 102 -15.68 -14.19 5.08
CA PRO A 102 -15.39 -14.37 6.50
C PRO A 102 -13.89 -14.62 6.78
N VAL A 103 -13.04 -13.66 6.44
CA VAL A 103 -11.59 -13.73 6.65
C VAL A 103 -11.18 -13.19 8.03
N PRO A 104 -10.20 -13.81 8.71
CA PRO A 104 -9.78 -13.45 10.06
C PRO A 104 -8.82 -12.24 10.07
N ILE A 105 -9.23 -11.12 9.51
CA ILE A 105 -8.43 -9.87 9.49
C ILE A 105 -8.71 -9.03 10.76
N THR A 106 -7.94 -8.00 11.08
CA THR A 106 -8.38 -6.96 12.06
C THR A 106 -7.77 -5.64 11.59
N PRO A 107 -8.59 -4.60 11.31
CA PRO A 107 -8.05 -3.32 10.91
C PRO A 107 -7.27 -2.69 12.06
N HIS A 108 -6.00 -2.35 11.81
CA HIS A 108 -5.20 -1.57 12.74
C HIS A 108 -5.00 -0.17 12.15
N LYS A 109 -5.36 0.86 12.93
CA LYS A 109 -5.21 2.25 12.51
C LYS A 109 -3.76 2.69 12.76
N GLY A 110 -3.06 3.04 11.69
CA GLY A 110 -1.81 3.79 11.77
C GLY A 110 -2.05 5.30 11.78
N GLN A 111 -1.07 6.06 12.24
CA GLN A 111 -1.01 7.51 12.12
C GLN A 111 0.27 7.88 11.39
N SER A 112 0.17 8.82 10.45
CA SER A 112 1.30 9.37 9.72
C SER A 112 1.10 10.86 9.57
N PHE A 113 2.20 11.60 9.59
CA PHE A 113 2.22 13.03 9.33
C PHE A 113 3.32 13.31 8.30
N SER A 114 2.99 14.10 7.30
CA SER A 114 3.93 14.46 6.23
C SER A 114 4.31 15.92 6.37
N LEU A 115 5.61 16.17 6.46
CA LEU A 115 6.21 17.49 6.49
C LEU A 115 6.67 17.90 5.09
N ARG A 116 6.64 19.19 4.81
CA ARG A 116 7.16 19.76 3.56
C ARG A 116 8.55 20.35 3.82
N MET A 117 9.52 19.92 3.02
CA MET A 117 10.85 20.51 2.99
C MET A 117 10.80 21.95 2.46
N PRO A 118 11.61 22.88 2.99
CA PRO A 118 11.74 24.21 2.39
C PRO A 118 12.22 24.10 0.94
N SER A 119 11.75 25.01 0.09
CA SER A 119 12.09 24.98 -1.34
C SER A 119 13.59 25.11 -1.57
N GLY A 120 14.14 24.34 -2.52
CA GLY A 120 15.55 24.38 -2.90
C GLY A 120 16.51 23.67 -1.93
N GLN A 121 16.02 23.04 -0.87
CA GLN A 121 16.82 22.26 0.06
C GLN A 121 16.89 20.79 -0.38
N PRO A 122 18.03 20.09 -0.19
CA PRO A 122 18.10 18.65 -0.37
C PRO A 122 17.21 17.92 0.66
N PRO A 123 16.79 16.67 0.41
CA PRO A 123 16.03 15.91 1.40
C PRO A 123 16.85 15.68 2.68
N LEU A 124 16.20 15.72 3.85
CA LEU A 124 16.85 15.44 5.13
C LEU A 124 17.36 14.00 5.23
N LEU A 125 16.59 13.08 4.66
CA LEU A 125 16.90 11.66 4.61
C LEU A 125 16.89 11.19 3.16
N SER A 126 17.91 10.44 2.77
CA SER A 126 18.01 9.85 1.43
C SER A 126 17.72 8.35 1.39
N ARG A 127 17.66 7.71 2.55
CA ARG A 127 17.44 6.26 2.71
C ARG A 127 16.34 5.95 3.71
N VAL A 128 15.81 4.74 3.61
CA VAL A 128 14.99 4.15 4.66
C VAL A 128 15.93 3.46 5.65
N LEU A 129 15.87 3.89 6.92
CA LEU A 129 16.60 3.28 8.03
C LEU A 129 15.60 2.84 9.08
N PHE A 130 15.87 1.70 9.71
CA PHE A 130 15.05 1.17 10.79
C PHE A 130 15.84 1.22 12.09
N ALA A 131 15.36 2.05 13.02
CA ALA A 131 15.87 2.09 14.38
C ALA A 131 15.14 1.04 15.24
N GLN A 132 15.84 0.52 16.26
CA GLN A 132 15.24 -0.23 17.36
C GLN A 132 14.96 0.69 18.54
#